data_AF-A0A229RS49-F1
#
_entry.id   AF-A0A229RS49-F1
#
_cell.length_a   1.000
_cell.length_b   1.000
_cell.length_c   1.000
_cell.angle_alpha   90.00
_cell.angle_beta   90.00
_cell.angle_gamma   90.00
#
_symmetry.space_group_name_H-M   'P 1'
#
loop_
_entity.id
_entity.type
_entity.pdbx_description
1 polymer ?
#
loop_
_entity_poly.entity_id
_entity_poly.type
_entity_poly.pdbx_seq_one_letter_code
_entity_poly.pdbx_strand_id
1 'polypeptide(L)'
;MAVNPDAGLRREQQRWTWTHPVGPRWLLCGDIGLGDSHDDVPLALCADIEGLFVDAPADGMAALVPEIRLLGCRPEPALRAALGALGQSSKAGLRRRRIRGEVHAVATDGSAGLVIGAVVSGTVSAAIPSRLGTGLLDVTVDLDAREPLPTGILDILEHWRTGRPSQRNLWAGYGRDLRHRWAGVALGHKSSAPDGPPGTAYDLDGRFVTDIEGFYCAIGEAINGPGGYFGWNLDALEDCLRGDFGAQTPFRLVWHDSAVARVHLVADDDRRRPTLEYLVDMLTTHRIEIDLR
;
A
#
# COMPACT_ATOMS: atom_id res chain seq x y z
N MET A 1 1.73 -21.02 18.21
CA MET A 1 3.08 -20.69 17.73
C MET A 1 3.00 -20.14 16.32
N ALA A 2 3.33 -18.87 16.11
CA ALA A 2 3.48 -18.31 14.77
C ALA A 2 4.93 -18.54 14.33
N VAL A 3 5.11 -19.31 13.27
CA VAL A 3 6.41 -19.57 12.64
C VAL A 3 6.34 -18.93 11.26
N ASN A 4 7.37 -18.18 10.88
CA ASN A 4 7.59 -17.89 9.47
C ASN A 4 8.31 -19.11 8.89
N PRO A 5 7.63 -20.03 8.18
CA PRO A 5 8.27 -21.20 7.60
C PRO A 5 9.25 -20.82 6.49
N ASP A 6 9.17 -19.57 6.02
CA ASP A 6 9.92 -19.01 4.89
C ASP A 6 11.03 -18.05 5.36
N ALA A 7 11.48 -18.19 6.63
CA ALA A 7 12.56 -17.39 7.18
C ALA A 7 13.83 -17.50 6.31
N GLY A 8 14.18 -16.40 5.62
CA GLY A 8 15.31 -16.34 4.67
C GLY A 8 14.92 -16.11 3.21
N LEU A 9 13.63 -16.19 2.85
CA LEU A 9 13.15 -15.77 1.53
C LEU A 9 12.99 -14.23 1.45
N ARG A 10 12.95 -13.68 0.22
CA ARG A 10 12.60 -12.26 0.01
C ARG A 10 11.23 -12.00 0.65
N ARG A 11 11.01 -10.81 1.24
CA ARG A 11 9.79 -10.49 2.00
C ARG A 11 8.49 -10.78 1.24
N GLU A 12 8.49 -10.49 -0.06
CA GLU A 12 7.38 -10.75 -1.00
C GLU A 12 7.01 -12.25 -1.13
N GLN A 13 7.86 -13.15 -0.65
CA GLN A 13 7.67 -14.61 -0.68
C GLN A 13 7.39 -15.20 0.71
N GLN A 14 7.47 -14.41 1.78
CA GLN A 14 7.30 -14.91 3.14
C GLN A 14 5.83 -15.05 3.49
N ARG A 15 5.44 -16.21 4.03
CA ARG A 15 4.10 -16.45 4.57
C ARG A 15 4.12 -16.50 6.09
N TRP A 16 3.10 -15.95 6.73
CA TRP A 16 3.02 -15.94 8.19
C TRP A 16 1.99 -16.94 8.68
N THR A 17 2.41 -17.93 9.47
CA THR A 17 1.47 -18.86 10.12
C THR A 17 0.98 -18.28 11.46
N TRP A 18 -0.30 -18.47 11.75
CA TRP A 18 -0.94 -17.96 12.95
C TRP A 18 -1.80 -19.03 13.63
N THR A 19 -1.85 -18.99 14.96
CA THR A 19 -2.45 -20.06 15.78
C THR A 19 -3.42 -19.54 16.83
N HIS A 20 -3.67 -18.23 16.86
CA HIS A 20 -4.71 -17.65 17.73
C HIS A 20 -6.03 -17.52 16.97
N PRO A 21 -7.17 -17.47 17.68
CA PRO A 21 -8.50 -17.45 17.06
C PRO A 21 -8.74 -16.24 16.15
N VAL A 22 -8.14 -15.09 16.47
CA VAL A 22 -8.18 -13.87 15.66
C VAL A 22 -6.89 -13.81 14.84
N GLY A 23 -6.98 -13.98 13.52
CA GLY A 23 -5.84 -13.88 12.61
C GLY A 23 -5.19 -12.49 12.61
N PRO A 24 -3.89 -12.38 12.31
CA PRO A 24 -3.23 -11.08 12.21
C PRO A 24 -3.71 -10.39 10.94
N ARG A 25 -4.05 -9.11 11.03
CA ARG A 25 -4.40 -8.29 9.87
C ARG A 25 -3.23 -7.43 9.41
N TRP A 26 -2.25 -7.23 10.29
CA TRP A 26 -1.19 -6.26 10.07
C TRP A 26 0.18 -6.87 10.40
N LEU A 27 1.14 -6.61 9.51
CA LEU A 27 2.55 -6.86 9.73
C LEU A 27 3.26 -5.51 9.74
N LEU A 28 3.97 -5.21 10.82
CA LEU A 28 4.85 -4.05 10.92
C LEU A 28 6.28 -4.47 10.57
N CYS A 29 6.87 -3.87 9.54
CA CYS A 29 8.26 -4.10 9.14
C CYS A 29 9.03 -2.79 9.26
N GLY A 30 10.19 -2.80 9.92
CA GLY A 30 10.92 -1.57 10.14
C GLY A 30 12.20 -1.73 10.94
N ASP A 31 12.64 -0.61 11.51
CA ASP A 31 13.82 -0.51 12.34
C ASP A 31 13.48 0.03 13.74
N ILE A 32 14.44 -0.15 14.65
CA ILE A 32 14.38 0.38 16.00
C ILE A 32 15.68 1.13 16.29
N GLY A 33 15.56 2.34 16.82
CA GLY A 33 16.69 3.09 17.34
C GLY A 33 17.43 4.00 16.36
N LEU A 34 16.82 4.39 15.24
CA LEU A 34 17.40 5.31 14.23
C LEU A 34 18.75 4.80 13.71
N GLY A 35 18.86 3.49 13.45
CA GLY A 35 20.05 2.90 12.87
C GLY A 35 19.86 2.76 11.36
N ASP A 36 20.88 3.06 10.57
CA ASP A 36 20.83 3.01 9.09
C ASP A 36 20.78 1.57 8.52
N SER A 37 20.12 0.62 9.19
CA SER A 37 19.95 -0.72 8.64
C SER A 37 18.91 -0.66 7.52
N HIS A 38 19.36 -0.92 6.29
CA HIS A 38 18.54 -0.92 5.07
C HIS A 38 17.63 -2.15 4.94
N ASP A 39 17.72 -3.10 5.89
CA ASP A 39 16.86 -4.28 5.93
C ASP A 39 15.77 -4.06 6.97
N ASP A 40 14.59 -3.55 6.57
CA ASP A 40 13.43 -3.58 7.46
C ASP A 40 13.17 -5.02 7.92
N VAL A 41 13.13 -5.19 9.24
CA VAL A 41 12.86 -6.48 9.87
C VAL A 41 11.42 -6.50 10.37
N PRO A 42 10.77 -7.67 10.40
CA PRO A 42 9.49 -7.82 11.09
C PRO A 42 9.60 -7.35 12.54
N LEU A 43 8.77 -6.37 12.93
CA LEU A 43 8.68 -5.82 14.28
C LEU A 43 7.53 -6.46 15.05
N ALA A 44 6.37 -6.66 14.41
CA ALA A 44 5.22 -7.32 15.01
C ALA A 44 4.22 -7.82 13.96
N LEU A 45 3.53 -8.91 14.29
CA LEU A 45 2.23 -9.22 13.72
C LEU A 45 1.15 -8.77 14.68
N CYS A 46 0.15 -8.05 14.22
CA CYS A 46 -0.93 -7.50 15.03
C CYS A 46 -2.30 -7.87 14.46
N ALA A 47 -3.26 -8.08 15.37
CA ALA A 47 -4.64 -8.34 15.02
C ALA A 47 -5.34 -7.08 14.52
N ASP A 48 -5.01 -5.92 15.09
CA ASP A 48 -5.55 -4.64 14.63
C ASP A 48 -4.64 -3.43 14.92
N ILE A 49 -4.97 -2.29 14.33
CA ILE A 49 -4.31 -0.99 14.58
C ILE A 49 -5.37 0.11 14.73
N GLU A 50 -5.41 0.76 15.89
CA GLU A 50 -6.24 1.94 16.14
C GLU A 50 -5.43 3.23 15.96
N GLY A 51 -6.04 4.26 15.36
CA GLY A 51 -5.46 5.60 15.19
C GLY A 51 -4.64 5.78 13.90
N LEU A 52 -4.30 4.71 13.19
CA LEU A 52 -3.60 4.83 11.90
C LEU A 52 -4.53 5.23 10.75
N PHE A 53 -5.77 4.74 10.81
CA PHE A 53 -6.82 5.03 9.82
C PHE A 53 -7.91 5.88 10.48
N VAL A 54 -7.99 7.15 10.10
CA VAL A 54 -8.92 8.13 10.66
C VAL A 54 -9.34 9.07 9.54
N ASP A 55 -10.65 9.28 9.37
CA ASP A 55 -11.15 10.25 8.41
C ASP A 55 -10.86 11.67 8.90
N ALA A 56 -10.40 12.53 7.98
CA ALA A 56 -10.23 13.93 8.28
C ALA A 56 -11.59 14.54 8.69
N PRO A 57 -11.63 15.37 9.74
CA PRO A 57 -12.85 16.07 10.12
C PRO A 57 -13.34 16.97 8.98
N ALA A 58 -14.67 17.14 8.89
CA ALA A 58 -15.33 17.86 7.81
C ALA A 58 -14.93 19.35 7.73
N ASP A 59 -14.32 19.90 8.78
CA ASP A 59 -13.85 21.28 8.87
C ASP A 59 -12.45 21.49 8.22
N GLY A 60 -11.85 20.43 7.67
CA GLY A 60 -10.58 20.49 6.95
C GLY A 60 -9.35 20.63 7.84
N MET A 61 -9.49 20.49 9.16
CA MET A 61 -8.34 20.43 10.07
C MET A 61 -7.68 19.06 9.99
N ALA A 62 -6.34 19.03 10.06
CA ALA A 62 -5.62 17.76 10.15
C ALA A 62 -6.06 17.01 11.42
N ALA A 63 -6.53 15.77 11.25
CA ALA A 63 -6.78 14.88 12.37
C ALA A 63 -5.44 14.60 13.07
N LEU A 64 -5.18 15.29 14.18
CA LEU A 64 -3.99 15.05 15.00
C LEU A 64 -4.23 13.79 15.83
N VAL A 65 -3.57 12.69 15.43
CA VAL A 65 -3.56 11.46 16.21
C VAL A 65 -2.25 11.42 17.03
N PRO A 66 -2.30 11.68 18.34
CA PRO A 66 -1.08 11.76 19.16
C PRO A 66 -0.47 10.40 19.45
N GLU A 67 -1.28 9.34 19.40
CA GLU A 67 -0.86 7.96 19.68
C GLU A 67 -1.62 6.98 18.80
N ILE A 68 -0.99 5.85 18.50
CA ILE A 68 -1.69 4.67 17.96
C ILE A 68 -1.61 3.51 18.93
N ARG A 69 -2.56 2.58 18.78
CA ARG A 69 -2.58 1.32 19.52
C ARG A 69 -2.48 0.16 18.55
N LEU A 70 -1.41 -0.60 18.66
CA LEU A 70 -1.25 -1.88 17.98
C LEU A 70 -1.88 -2.96 18.86
N LEU A 71 -2.91 -3.64 18.38
CA LEU A 71 -3.71 -4.56 19.19
C LEU A 71 -3.39 -6.03 18.89
N GLY A 72 -3.39 -6.86 19.94
CA GLY A 72 -3.19 -8.30 19.81
C GLY A 72 -1.87 -8.65 19.13
N CYS A 73 -0.81 -7.90 19.44
CA CYS A 73 0.47 -8.04 18.77
C CYS A 73 1.32 -9.16 19.35
N ARG A 74 1.95 -9.90 18.45
CA ARG A 74 3.10 -10.73 18.77
C ARG A 74 4.36 -9.96 18.40
N PRO A 75 5.08 -9.38 19.38
CA PRO A 75 6.30 -8.63 19.10
C PRO A 75 7.42 -9.58 18.64
N GLU A 76 8.19 -9.17 17.65
CA GLU A 76 9.42 -9.86 17.20
C GLU A 76 10.64 -9.42 18.04
N PRO A 77 11.83 -10.08 17.92
CA PRO A 77 12.97 -9.81 18.80
C PRO A 77 13.31 -8.32 18.96
N ALA A 78 13.28 -7.55 17.87
CA ALA A 78 13.54 -6.13 17.89
C ALA A 78 12.53 -5.39 18.80
N LEU A 79 11.23 -5.56 18.53
CA LEU A 79 10.20 -4.90 19.35
C LEU A 79 10.20 -5.40 20.80
N ARG A 80 10.48 -6.68 21.05
CA ARG A 80 10.66 -7.20 22.42
C ARG A 80 11.79 -6.50 23.17
N ALA A 81 12.91 -6.22 22.50
CA ALA A 81 14.01 -5.47 23.10
C ALA A 81 13.62 -4.03 23.43
N ALA A 82 12.86 -3.36 22.54
CA ALA A 82 12.29 -2.04 22.80
C ALA A 82 11.34 -2.04 24.00
N LEU A 83 10.46 -3.04 24.08
CA LEU A 83 9.54 -3.22 25.22
C LEU A 83 10.29 -3.45 26.55
N GLY A 84 11.42 -4.15 26.53
CA GLY A 84 12.28 -4.32 27.70
C GLY A 84 12.92 -3.02 28.22
N ALA A 85 12.89 -1.94 27.43
CA ALA A 85 13.34 -0.61 27.83
C ALA A 85 12.22 0.30 28.37
N LEU A 86 10.98 -0.21 28.49
CA LEU A 86 9.87 0.54 29.09
C LEU A 86 10.21 0.96 30.53
N GLY A 87 9.79 2.16 30.92
CA GLY A 87 10.11 2.78 32.21
C GLY A 87 11.53 3.34 32.33
N GLN A 88 12.40 3.16 31.32
CA GLN A 88 13.73 3.77 31.31
C GLN A 88 13.67 5.20 30.74
N SER A 89 13.94 6.19 31.60
CA SER A 89 13.93 7.61 31.23
C SER A 89 15.28 8.13 30.73
N SER A 90 16.32 7.28 30.66
CA SER A 90 17.61 7.68 30.11
C SER A 90 17.52 7.95 28.61
N LYS A 91 18.38 8.82 28.08
CA LYS A 91 18.45 9.09 26.62
C LYS A 91 18.62 7.81 25.79
N ALA A 92 19.40 6.86 26.30
CA ALA A 92 19.57 5.54 25.68
C ALA A 92 18.27 4.70 25.74
N GLY A 93 17.55 4.74 26.85
CA GLY A 93 16.25 4.06 27.01
C GLY A 93 15.17 4.62 26.07
N LEU A 94 15.12 5.95 25.90
CA LEU A 94 14.22 6.59 24.93
C LEU A 94 14.57 6.21 23.49
N ARG A 95 15.86 6.23 23.12
CA ARG A 95 16.30 5.83 21.78
C ARG A 95 15.95 4.38 21.46
N ARG A 96 16.13 3.45 22.41
CA ARG A 96 15.78 2.03 22.24
C ARG A 96 14.29 1.77 22.04
N ARG A 97 13.42 2.72 22.39
CA ARG A 97 11.97 2.62 22.24
C ARG A 97 11.44 3.31 20.99
N ARG A 98 12.31 3.98 20.22
CA ARG A 98 11.92 4.65 18.99
C ARG A 98 11.83 3.62 17.88
N ILE A 99 10.66 3.54 17.27
CA ILE A 99 10.37 2.62 16.17
C ILE A 99 9.97 3.42 14.94
N ARG A 100 10.31 2.90 13.77
CA ARG A 100 9.73 3.32 12.51
C ARG A 100 9.49 2.07 11.68
N GLY A 101 8.26 1.86 11.24
CA GLY A 101 7.93 0.72 10.42
C GLY A 101 6.78 0.96 9.47
N GLU A 102 6.90 0.38 8.30
CA GLU A 102 5.85 0.31 7.29
C GLU A 102 4.83 -0.77 7.67
N VAL A 103 3.56 -0.48 7.38
CA VAL A 103 2.45 -1.37 7.67
C VAL A 103 2.06 -2.13 6.41
N HIS A 104 2.05 -3.45 6.53
CA HIS A 104 1.58 -4.35 5.50
C HIS A 104 0.24 -4.97 5.94
N ALA A 105 -0.71 -5.05 5.01
CA ALA A 105 -1.95 -5.78 5.21
C ALA A 105 -1.70 -7.29 4.98
N VAL A 106 -2.14 -8.13 5.91
CA VAL A 106 -1.96 -9.58 5.86
C VAL A 106 -3.24 -10.22 5.34
N ALA A 107 -3.13 -10.95 4.22
CA ALA A 107 -4.22 -11.71 3.63
C ALA A 107 -4.44 -13.05 4.36
N THR A 108 -5.57 -13.71 4.08
CA THR A 108 -5.94 -14.98 4.75
C THR A 108 -4.98 -16.13 4.43
N ASP A 109 -4.23 -16.05 3.34
CA ASP A 109 -3.20 -17.03 2.97
C ASP A 109 -1.83 -16.75 3.62
N GLY A 110 -1.74 -15.69 4.43
CA GLY A 110 -0.53 -15.27 5.14
C GLY A 110 0.43 -14.40 4.32
N SER A 111 0.10 -14.08 3.07
CA SER A 111 0.83 -13.07 2.28
C SER A 111 0.61 -11.67 2.84
N ALA A 112 1.59 -10.78 2.66
CA ALA A 112 1.57 -9.42 3.21
C ALA A 112 1.88 -8.37 2.14
N GLY A 113 0.90 -7.53 1.81
CA GLY A 113 1.05 -6.44 0.84
C GLY A 113 1.31 -5.10 1.55
N LEU A 114 2.30 -4.34 1.08
CA LEU A 114 2.62 -3.02 1.64
C LEU A 114 1.42 -2.06 1.46
N VAL A 115 0.99 -1.39 2.53
CA VAL A 115 0.01 -0.31 2.45
C VAL A 115 0.76 1.00 2.31
N ILE A 116 0.85 1.49 1.07
CA ILE A 116 1.66 2.67 0.75
C ILE A 116 1.23 3.90 1.57
N GLY A 117 2.20 4.48 2.27
CA GLY A 117 2.00 5.63 3.16
C GLY A 117 1.64 5.28 4.60
N ALA A 118 1.27 4.02 4.89
CA ALA A 118 0.98 3.55 6.24
C ALA A 118 2.27 3.28 7.00
N VAL A 119 2.66 4.20 7.88
CA VAL A 119 3.90 4.12 8.66
C VAL A 119 3.60 4.43 10.11
N VAL A 120 4.09 3.55 10.99
CA VAL A 120 4.14 3.78 12.42
C VAL A 120 5.53 4.32 12.75
N SER A 121 5.62 5.61 13.08
CA SER A 121 6.87 6.25 13.53
C SER A 121 6.63 6.94 14.85
N GLY A 122 7.38 6.57 15.88
CA GLY A 122 7.16 7.11 17.21
C GLY A 122 7.93 6.42 18.32
N THR A 123 7.53 6.68 19.56
CA THR A 123 8.13 6.09 20.75
C THR A 123 7.15 5.13 21.40
N VAL A 124 7.59 3.89 21.63
CA VAL A 124 6.80 2.92 22.40
C VAL A 124 6.68 3.40 23.85
N SER A 125 5.46 3.70 24.26
CA SER A 125 5.14 4.32 25.55
C SER A 125 4.53 3.34 26.54
N ALA A 126 3.76 2.37 26.06
CA ALA A 126 3.15 1.33 26.89
C ALA A 126 3.02 -0.01 26.18
N ALA A 127 2.95 -1.08 26.97
CA ALA A 127 2.49 -2.38 26.51
C ALA A 127 1.78 -3.13 27.63
N ILE A 128 0.64 -3.72 27.31
CA ILE A 128 -0.19 -4.49 28.24
C ILE A 128 -0.57 -5.84 27.63
N PRO A 129 -0.85 -6.88 28.44
CA PRO A 129 -1.41 -8.12 27.93
C PRO A 129 -2.70 -7.87 27.15
N SER A 130 -2.79 -8.42 25.94
CA SER A 130 -3.96 -8.27 25.08
C SER A 130 -5.10 -9.19 25.50
N ARG A 131 -6.33 -8.70 25.35
CA ARG A 131 -7.55 -9.52 25.53
C ARG A 131 -7.77 -10.51 24.38
N LEU A 132 -7.06 -10.35 23.26
CA LEU A 132 -7.23 -11.15 22.05
C LEU A 132 -6.54 -12.52 22.11
N GLY A 133 -5.69 -12.76 23.11
CA GLY A 133 -5.07 -14.06 23.32
C GLY A 133 -3.90 -14.05 24.28
N THR A 134 -3.65 -15.20 24.91
CA THR A 134 -2.51 -15.40 25.80
C THR A 134 -1.19 -15.21 25.04
N GLY A 135 -0.29 -14.38 25.60
CA GLY A 135 1.02 -14.08 25.02
C GLY A 135 1.02 -12.96 23.97
N LEU A 136 -0.15 -12.39 23.64
CA LEU A 136 -0.26 -11.20 22.80
C LEU A 136 -0.23 -9.93 23.66
N LEU A 137 0.22 -8.82 23.08
CA LEU A 137 0.33 -7.52 23.72
C LEU A 137 -0.44 -6.46 22.94
N ASP A 138 -1.10 -5.56 23.65
CA ASP A 138 -1.53 -4.28 23.08
C ASP A 138 -0.43 -3.26 23.35
N VAL A 139 0.12 -2.64 22.30
CA VAL A 139 1.28 -1.74 22.35
C VAL A 139 0.83 -0.33 21.98
N THR A 140 1.20 0.64 22.80
CA THR A 140 0.93 2.08 22.56
C THR A 140 2.19 2.75 22.06
N VAL A 141 2.04 3.55 21.00
CA VAL A 141 3.13 4.27 20.36
C VAL A 141 2.73 5.74 20.26
N ASP A 142 3.50 6.60 20.93
CA ASP A 142 3.37 8.06 20.82
C ASP A 142 3.94 8.47 19.46
N LEU A 143 3.10 9.00 18.57
CA LEU A 143 3.46 9.24 17.19
C LEU A 143 4.32 10.50 17.03
N ASP A 144 5.24 10.43 16.06
CA ASP A 144 5.72 11.66 15.42
C ASP A 144 4.57 12.26 14.59
N ALA A 145 4.43 13.59 14.57
CA ALA A 145 3.34 14.27 13.86
C ALA A 145 3.22 13.77 12.41
N ARG A 146 2.09 13.11 12.10
CA ARG A 146 1.80 12.53 10.80
C ARG A 146 0.29 12.56 10.56
N GLU A 147 -0.11 12.80 9.32
CA GLU A 147 -1.50 12.69 8.93
C GLU A 147 -1.95 11.22 8.89
N PRO A 148 -3.11 10.89 9.48
CA PRO A 148 -3.68 9.56 9.38
C PRO A 148 -4.15 9.27 7.95
N LEU A 149 -4.30 7.99 7.64
CA LEU A 149 -4.88 7.56 6.39
C LEU A 149 -6.42 7.54 6.48
N PRO A 150 -7.15 7.80 5.38
CA PRO A 150 -8.61 7.73 5.40
C PRO A 150 -9.09 6.28 5.66
N THR A 151 -10.22 6.14 6.34
CA THR A 151 -10.76 4.83 6.72
C THR A 151 -11.18 4.01 5.51
N GLY A 152 -11.56 4.67 4.40
CA GLY A 152 -11.93 4.03 3.14
C GLY A 152 -10.85 3.13 2.52
N ILE A 153 -9.58 3.24 2.95
CA ILE A 153 -8.53 2.28 2.55
C ILE A 153 -8.84 0.87 3.07
N LEU A 154 -9.50 0.74 4.23
CA LEU A 154 -9.86 -0.56 4.79
C LEU A 154 -10.83 -1.32 3.88
N ASP A 155 -11.77 -0.61 3.23
CA ASP A 155 -12.67 -1.20 2.23
C ASP A 155 -11.91 -1.65 0.98
N ILE A 156 -10.88 -0.90 0.58
CA ILE A 156 -10.01 -1.28 -0.55
C ILE A 156 -9.26 -2.57 -0.21
N LEU A 157 -8.63 -2.65 0.97
CA LEU A 157 -7.86 -3.80 1.43
C LEU A 157 -8.70 -5.07 1.54
N GLU A 158 -10.00 -4.94 1.81
CA GLU A 158 -10.93 -6.06 1.85
C GLU A 158 -10.99 -6.82 0.52
N HIS A 159 -10.87 -6.13 -0.63
CA HIS A 159 -10.83 -6.78 -1.94
C HIS A 159 -9.60 -7.66 -2.17
N TRP A 160 -8.53 -7.46 -1.40
CA TRP A 160 -7.30 -8.28 -1.44
C TRP A 160 -7.23 -9.32 -0.32
N ARG A 161 -8.19 -9.33 0.62
CA ARG A 161 -8.12 -10.15 1.83
C ARG A 161 -8.02 -11.65 1.54
N THR A 162 -8.65 -12.11 0.46
CA THR A 162 -8.63 -13.52 0.02
C THR A 162 -7.79 -13.73 -1.25
N GLY A 163 -6.80 -12.87 -1.49
CA GLY A 163 -6.01 -12.82 -2.71
C GLY A 163 -6.46 -11.71 -3.65
N ARG A 164 -5.79 -11.58 -4.81
CA ARG A 164 -6.08 -10.50 -5.77
C ARG A 164 -7.55 -10.50 -6.21
N PRO A 165 -8.15 -9.32 -6.45
CA PRO A 165 -9.50 -9.21 -6.98
C PRO A 165 -9.65 -10.02 -8.28
N SER A 166 -10.86 -10.53 -8.53
CA SER A 166 -11.18 -11.27 -9.77
C SER A 166 -11.98 -10.43 -10.78
N GLN A 167 -12.53 -9.29 -10.35
CA GLN A 167 -13.36 -8.40 -11.15
C GLN A 167 -12.66 -7.06 -11.38
N ARG A 168 -12.70 -6.57 -12.63
CA ARG A 168 -12.21 -5.23 -13.00
C ARG A 168 -13.15 -4.12 -12.54
N ASN A 169 -12.62 -2.90 -12.46
CA ASN A 169 -13.36 -1.66 -12.19
C ASN A 169 -14.04 -1.59 -10.81
N LEU A 170 -13.61 -2.41 -9.84
CA LEU A 170 -14.08 -2.28 -8.45
C LEU A 170 -13.68 -0.92 -7.84
N TRP A 171 -12.64 -0.29 -8.38
CA TRP A 171 -12.22 1.06 -8.04
C TRP A 171 -13.13 2.18 -8.55
N ALA A 172 -14.00 1.91 -9.54
CA ALA A 172 -14.74 2.93 -10.26
C ALA A 172 -15.70 3.74 -9.36
N GLY A 173 -16.26 3.09 -8.32
CA GLY A 173 -17.17 3.73 -7.37
C GLY A 173 -16.49 4.65 -6.36
N TYR A 174 -15.16 4.58 -6.23
CA TYR A 174 -14.42 5.44 -5.29
C TYR A 174 -14.19 6.83 -5.87
N GLY A 175 -14.07 7.82 -4.97
CA GLY A 175 -13.59 9.15 -5.33
C GLY A 175 -12.09 9.17 -5.60
N ARG A 176 -11.61 10.31 -6.12
CA ARG A 176 -10.22 10.51 -6.57
C ARG A 176 -9.14 10.04 -5.60
N ASP A 177 -9.21 10.46 -4.33
CA ASP A 177 -8.20 10.09 -3.32
C ASP A 177 -8.17 8.56 -3.11
N LEU A 178 -9.33 7.93 -2.95
CA LEU A 178 -9.40 6.48 -2.79
C LEU A 178 -9.00 5.71 -4.06
N ARG A 179 -9.18 6.25 -5.27
CA ARG A 179 -8.60 5.67 -6.50
C ARG A 179 -7.07 5.74 -6.50
N HIS A 180 -6.49 6.83 -6.01
CA HIS A 180 -5.03 6.89 -5.82
C HIS A 180 -4.56 5.83 -4.81
N ARG A 181 -5.30 5.64 -3.71
CA ARG A 181 -5.02 4.58 -2.73
C ARG A 181 -5.18 3.18 -3.32
N TRP A 182 -6.16 2.96 -4.20
CA TRP A 182 -6.31 1.71 -4.93
C TRP A 182 -5.05 1.36 -5.74
N ALA A 183 -4.50 2.33 -6.49
CA ALA A 183 -3.25 2.13 -7.22
C ALA A 183 -2.07 1.81 -6.27
N GLY A 184 -2.01 2.44 -5.10
CA GLY A 184 -1.02 2.12 -4.06
C GLY A 184 -1.17 0.70 -3.49
N VAL A 185 -2.40 0.23 -3.24
CA VAL A 185 -2.67 -1.15 -2.81
C VAL A 185 -2.31 -2.14 -3.91
N ALA A 186 -2.60 -1.82 -5.18
CA ALA A 186 -2.20 -2.63 -6.32
C ALA A 186 -0.67 -2.75 -6.42
N LEU A 187 0.09 -1.68 -6.17
CA LEU A 187 1.56 -1.71 -6.11
C LEU A 187 2.07 -2.66 -5.02
N GLY A 188 1.47 -2.59 -3.82
CA GLY A 188 1.79 -3.48 -2.69
C GLY A 188 1.54 -4.96 -2.97
N HIS A 189 0.73 -5.27 -4.01
CA HIS A 189 0.40 -6.63 -4.46
C HIS A 189 0.85 -6.89 -5.90
N LYS A 190 1.85 -6.14 -6.39
CA LYS A 190 2.34 -6.30 -7.77
C LYS A 190 2.82 -7.74 -7.98
N SER A 191 2.51 -8.28 -9.15
CA SER A 191 2.98 -9.61 -9.54
C SER A 191 4.50 -9.60 -9.74
N SER A 192 5.17 -10.69 -9.36
CA SER A 192 6.55 -10.98 -9.80
C SER A 192 6.58 -11.78 -11.11
N ALA A 193 5.43 -11.95 -11.77
CA ALA A 193 5.37 -12.62 -13.07
C ALA A 193 6.19 -11.84 -14.11
N PRO A 194 6.85 -12.53 -15.04
CA PRO A 194 7.52 -11.87 -16.15
C PRO A 194 6.55 -11.02 -16.95
N ASP A 195 7.08 -9.96 -17.56
CA ASP A 195 6.33 -9.13 -18.48
C ASP A 195 5.70 -9.93 -19.64
N GLY A 196 4.54 -9.47 -20.10
CA GLY A 196 4.01 -9.87 -21.39
C GLY A 196 4.98 -9.50 -22.53
N PRO A 197 5.08 -10.34 -23.58
CA PRO A 197 6.05 -10.14 -24.65
C PRO A 197 5.77 -8.86 -25.45
N PRO A 198 6.78 -8.27 -26.11
CA PRO A 198 6.58 -7.15 -27.02
C PRO A 198 5.53 -7.44 -28.10
N GLY A 199 4.78 -6.42 -28.49
CA GLY A 199 3.68 -6.52 -29.45
C GLY A 199 2.36 -7.03 -28.86
N THR A 200 2.31 -7.34 -27.57
CA THR A 200 1.05 -7.68 -26.88
C THR A 200 0.05 -6.52 -26.99
N ALA A 201 -1.23 -6.84 -27.20
CA ALA A 201 -2.31 -5.87 -27.17
C ALA A 201 -3.00 -5.92 -25.80
N TYR A 202 -3.18 -4.75 -25.19
CA TYR A 202 -3.88 -4.58 -23.92
C TYR A 202 -5.12 -3.72 -24.12
N ASP A 203 -6.26 -4.20 -23.59
CA ASP A 203 -7.53 -3.49 -23.63
C ASP A 203 -7.75 -2.69 -22.33
N LEU A 204 -7.75 -1.36 -22.48
CA LEU A 204 -8.04 -0.41 -21.42
C LEU A 204 -9.51 0.00 -21.49
N ASP A 205 -10.21 -0.21 -20.39
CA ASP A 205 -11.61 0.17 -20.19
C ASP A 205 -11.70 1.65 -19.74
N GLY A 206 -11.97 2.55 -20.68
CA GLY A 206 -11.96 3.99 -20.44
C GLY A 206 -13.23 4.54 -19.79
N ARG A 207 -14.28 3.73 -19.61
CA ARG A 207 -15.61 4.20 -19.13
C ARG A 207 -15.57 4.94 -17.80
N PHE A 208 -14.58 4.64 -16.97
CA PHE A 208 -14.43 5.19 -15.62
C PHE A 208 -13.22 6.13 -15.48
N VAL A 209 -12.55 6.47 -16.59
CA VAL A 209 -11.40 7.40 -16.59
C VAL A 209 -11.91 8.84 -16.57
N THR A 210 -12.48 9.23 -15.42
CA THR A 210 -13.04 10.57 -15.17
C THR A 210 -12.06 11.49 -14.43
N ASP A 211 -10.89 10.97 -14.07
CA ASP A 211 -9.76 11.66 -13.46
C ASP A 211 -8.47 10.86 -13.72
N ILE A 212 -7.32 11.46 -13.42
CA ILE A 212 -6.01 10.86 -13.70
C ILE A 212 -5.77 9.60 -12.85
N GLU A 213 -6.34 9.55 -11.64
CA GLU A 213 -6.29 8.40 -10.75
C GLU A 213 -7.08 7.21 -11.32
N GLY A 214 -8.23 7.48 -11.94
CA GLY A 214 -9.00 6.49 -12.70
C GLY A 214 -8.23 5.95 -13.89
N PHE A 215 -7.45 6.79 -14.60
CA PHE A 215 -6.55 6.32 -15.66
C PHE A 215 -5.50 5.33 -15.12
N TYR A 216 -4.83 5.66 -14.02
CA TYR A 216 -3.83 4.77 -13.41
C TYR A 216 -4.41 3.43 -12.98
N CYS A 217 -5.64 3.43 -12.44
CA CYS A 217 -6.34 2.18 -12.12
C CYS A 217 -6.68 1.38 -13.39
N ALA A 218 -7.21 2.05 -14.43
CA ALA A 218 -7.62 1.41 -15.67
C ALA A 218 -6.46 0.78 -16.44
N ILE A 219 -5.32 1.49 -16.58
CA ILE A 219 -4.14 0.96 -17.27
C ILE A 219 -3.48 -0.17 -16.47
N GLY A 220 -3.46 -0.06 -15.14
CA GLY A 220 -3.02 -1.13 -14.25
C GLY A 220 -3.81 -2.41 -14.45
N GLU A 221 -5.14 -2.31 -14.55
CA GLU A 221 -6.00 -3.47 -14.80
C GLU A 221 -5.91 -3.99 -16.24
N ALA A 222 -5.70 -3.11 -17.22
CA ALA A 222 -5.49 -3.49 -18.61
C ALA A 222 -4.30 -4.44 -18.76
N ILE A 223 -3.17 -4.08 -18.14
CA ILE A 223 -1.89 -4.77 -18.29
C ILE A 223 -1.79 -5.98 -17.35
N ASN A 224 -2.11 -5.78 -16.07
CA ASN A 224 -1.84 -6.79 -15.04
C ASN A 224 -3.09 -7.54 -14.56
N GLY A 225 -4.23 -7.34 -15.21
CA GLY A 225 -5.52 -7.91 -14.80
C GLY A 225 -6.14 -7.20 -13.59
N PRO A 226 -7.31 -7.66 -13.10
CA PRO A 226 -8.03 -7.01 -12.01
C PRO A 226 -7.16 -6.64 -10.79
N GLY A 227 -7.35 -5.43 -10.26
CA GLY A 227 -6.50 -4.88 -9.18
C GLY A 227 -5.02 -4.78 -9.57
N GLY A 228 -4.69 -4.70 -10.85
CA GLY A 228 -3.33 -4.61 -11.38
C GLY A 228 -2.73 -3.22 -11.21
N TYR A 229 -1.41 -3.17 -11.12
CA TYR A 229 -0.65 -1.91 -11.01
C TYR A 229 0.11 -1.63 -12.30
N PHE A 230 0.08 -0.39 -12.78
CA PHE A 230 0.96 0.09 -13.85
C PHE A 230 1.15 1.61 -13.72
N GLY A 231 1.63 2.05 -12.56
CA GLY A 231 1.79 3.46 -12.21
C GLY A 231 0.64 4.01 -11.34
N TRP A 232 0.93 5.11 -10.65
CA TRP A 232 0.03 5.83 -9.74
C TRP A 232 0.30 7.35 -9.70
N ASN A 233 1.30 7.78 -10.47
CA ASN A 233 1.66 9.14 -10.85
C ASN A 233 2.48 9.05 -12.17
N LEU A 234 2.90 10.18 -12.74
CA LEU A 234 3.61 10.21 -14.02
C LEU A 234 4.98 9.52 -13.96
N ASP A 235 5.79 9.82 -12.94
CA ASP A 235 7.13 9.23 -12.79
C ASP A 235 7.05 7.69 -12.69
N ALA A 236 6.10 7.19 -11.89
CA ALA A 236 5.90 5.77 -11.72
C ALA A 236 5.31 5.08 -12.96
N LEU A 237 4.48 5.79 -13.75
CA LEU A 237 4.04 5.30 -15.05
C LEU A 237 5.23 5.21 -16.02
N GLU A 238 6.09 6.23 -16.04
CA GLU A 238 7.30 6.26 -16.86
C GLU A 238 8.23 5.09 -16.53
N ASP A 239 8.40 4.78 -15.25
CA ASP A 239 9.14 3.61 -14.78
C ASP A 239 8.49 2.30 -15.25
N CYS A 240 7.16 2.19 -15.17
CA CYS A 240 6.44 1.02 -15.66
C CYS A 240 6.63 0.80 -17.17
N LEU A 241 6.71 1.89 -17.96
CA LEU A 241 6.96 1.85 -19.40
C LEU A 241 8.38 1.41 -19.77
N ARG A 242 9.30 1.27 -18.81
CA ARG A 242 10.65 0.73 -19.02
C ARG A 242 10.72 -0.79 -18.89
N GLY A 243 9.64 -1.46 -18.47
CA GLY A 243 9.57 -2.92 -18.27
C GLY A 243 9.72 -3.34 -16.81
N ASP A 244 9.56 -4.63 -16.53
CA ASP A 244 9.51 -5.29 -15.22
C ASP A 244 8.25 -5.00 -14.37
N PHE A 245 7.22 -4.46 -15.02
CA PHE A 245 5.93 -4.11 -14.41
C PHE A 245 4.72 -4.73 -15.11
N GLY A 246 4.92 -5.79 -15.91
CA GLY A 246 3.86 -6.57 -16.55
C GLY A 246 3.83 -6.49 -18.07
N ALA A 247 4.55 -5.55 -18.70
CA ALA A 247 4.58 -5.40 -20.15
C ALA A 247 5.93 -4.88 -20.66
N GLN A 248 6.50 -5.56 -21.67
CA GLN A 248 7.66 -5.08 -22.40
C GLN A 248 7.27 -4.20 -23.58
N THR A 249 8.01 -3.10 -23.78
CA THR A 249 7.83 -2.21 -24.93
C THR A 249 8.60 -2.70 -26.16
N PRO A 250 8.08 -2.48 -27.39
CA PRO A 250 6.80 -1.84 -27.72
C PRO A 250 5.60 -2.76 -27.48
N PHE A 251 4.43 -2.19 -27.20
CA PHE A 251 3.15 -2.91 -27.12
C PHE A 251 2.01 -2.04 -27.64
N ARG A 252 0.82 -2.63 -27.84
CA ARG A 252 -0.38 -1.91 -28.29
C ARG A 252 -1.36 -1.70 -27.15
N LEU A 253 -1.88 -0.50 -27.00
CA LEU A 253 -2.94 -0.13 -26.05
C LEU A 253 -4.21 0.23 -26.81
N VAL A 254 -5.24 -0.60 -26.69
CA VAL A 254 -6.58 -0.31 -27.21
C VAL A 254 -7.37 0.36 -26.10
N TRP A 255 -7.64 1.66 -26.25
CA TRP A 255 -8.33 2.47 -25.26
C TRP A 255 -9.79 2.64 -25.67
N HIS A 256 -10.67 1.83 -25.07
CA HIS A 256 -12.11 1.89 -25.29
C HIS A 256 -12.74 3.04 -24.52
N ASP A 257 -13.78 3.68 -25.05
CA ASP A 257 -14.48 4.80 -24.41
C ASP A 257 -13.55 5.98 -24.07
N SER A 258 -12.53 6.20 -24.91
CA SER A 258 -11.52 7.26 -24.73
C SER A 258 -12.11 8.67 -24.73
N ALA A 259 -13.31 8.84 -25.29
CA ALA A 259 -14.08 10.07 -25.25
C ALA A 259 -14.36 10.56 -23.81
N VAL A 260 -14.48 9.65 -22.83
CA VAL A 260 -14.66 10.01 -21.41
C VAL A 260 -13.43 10.77 -20.91
N ALA A 261 -12.23 10.21 -21.12
CA ALA A 261 -10.98 10.85 -20.74
C ALA A 261 -10.79 12.20 -21.45
N ARG A 262 -11.24 12.34 -22.71
CA ARG A 262 -11.18 13.61 -23.45
C ARG A 262 -12.01 14.72 -22.81
N VAL A 263 -13.13 14.38 -22.17
CA VAL A 263 -13.99 15.34 -21.47
C VAL A 263 -13.42 15.71 -20.10
N HIS A 264 -12.78 14.76 -19.42
CA HIS A 264 -12.40 14.90 -18.01
C HIS A 264 -10.92 15.24 -17.78
N LEU A 265 -10.01 14.81 -18.64
CA LEU A 265 -8.57 15.06 -18.55
C LEU A 265 -8.18 16.25 -19.45
N VAL A 266 -8.73 17.41 -19.13
CA VAL A 266 -8.49 18.66 -19.86
C VAL A 266 -7.50 19.55 -19.13
N ALA A 267 -6.84 20.44 -19.88
CA ALA A 267 -5.97 21.44 -19.27
C ALA A 267 -6.80 22.38 -18.40
N ASP A 268 -6.45 22.48 -17.12
CA ASP A 268 -6.98 23.47 -16.19
C ASP A 268 -5.84 24.45 -15.80
N ASP A 269 -6.18 25.55 -15.12
CA ASP A 269 -5.19 26.54 -14.65
C ASP A 269 -4.12 25.92 -13.73
N ASP A 270 -4.45 24.80 -13.07
CA ASP A 270 -3.51 23.93 -12.37
C ASP A 270 -2.76 23.03 -13.37
N ARG A 271 -1.77 23.60 -14.06
CA ARG A 271 -0.88 22.97 -15.07
C ARG A 271 -0.10 21.73 -14.61
N ARG A 272 -0.39 21.19 -13.43
CA ARG A 272 0.21 19.97 -12.88
C ARG A 272 -0.51 18.69 -13.28
N ARG A 273 -1.70 18.79 -13.89
CA ARG A 273 -2.51 17.61 -14.22
C ARG A 273 -2.32 17.25 -15.68
N PRO A 274 -1.95 16.00 -15.99
CA PRO A 274 -1.78 15.55 -17.37
C PRO A 274 -3.14 15.50 -18.07
N THR A 275 -3.18 16.03 -19.30
CA THR A 275 -4.35 15.88 -20.19
C THR A 275 -4.31 14.53 -20.89
N LEU A 276 -5.40 14.17 -21.57
CA LEU A 276 -5.40 12.99 -22.45
C LEU A 276 -4.28 13.08 -23.50
N GLU A 277 -4.09 14.25 -24.13
CA GLU A 277 -3.06 14.46 -25.15
C GLU A 277 -1.66 14.28 -24.58
N TYR A 278 -1.41 14.75 -23.34
CA TYR A 278 -0.14 14.53 -22.66
C TYR A 278 0.13 13.03 -22.42
N LEU A 279 -0.89 12.28 -21.96
CA LEU A 279 -0.75 10.84 -21.75
C LEU A 279 -0.48 10.10 -23.07
N VAL A 280 -1.17 10.47 -24.14
CA VAL A 280 -0.97 9.91 -25.49
C VAL A 280 0.45 10.19 -26.00
N ASP A 281 0.95 11.42 -25.83
CA ASP A 281 2.32 11.80 -26.22
C ASP A 281 3.38 11.02 -25.43
N MET A 282 3.21 10.93 -24.11
CA MET A 282 4.08 10.15 -23.22
C MET A 282 4.11 8.67 -23.65
N LEU A 283 2.96 8.03 -23.80
CA LEU A 283 2.87 6.63 -24.19
C LEU A 283 3.48 6.40 -25.59
N THR A 284 3.23 7.29 -26.55
CA THR A 284 3.80 7.20 -27.90
C THR A 284 5.32 7.37 -27.89
N THR A 285 5.86 8.28 -27.06
CA THR A 285 7.30 8.47 -26.85
C THR A 285 7.97 7.18 -26.36
N HIS A 286 7.26 6.39 -25.55
CA HIS A 286 7.70 5.08 -25.08
C HIS A 286 7.41 3.92 -26.07
N ARG A 287 7.10 4.24 -27.33
CA ARG A 287 6.81 3.28 -28.42
C ARG A 287 5.57 2.42 -28.16
N ILE A 288 4.58 2.97 -27.48
CA ILE A 288 3.26 2.33 -27.33
C ILE A 288 2.39 2.76 -28.51
N GLU A 289 1.85 1.79 -29.23
CA GLU A 289 0.85 2.05 -30.27
C GLU A 289 -0.52 2.21 -29.61
N ILE A 290 -1.18 3.36 -29.80
CA ILE A 290 -2.45 3.66 -29.14
C ILE A 290 -3.59 3.68 -30.16
N ASP A 291 -4.63 2.90 -29.89
CA ASP A 291 -5.89 2.87 -30.65
C ASP A 291 -7.00 3.44 -29.76
N LEU A 292 -7.36 4.71 -29.99
CA LEU A 292 -8.44 5.40 -29.27
C LEU A 292 -9.80 5.10 -29.92
N ARG A 293 -10.72 4.52 -29.14
CA ARG A 293 -12.09 4.19 -29.57
C ARG A 293 -13.14 4.96 -28.76
#